data_AF-A0A7C5IL12-F1
#
_entry.id   AF-A0A7C5IL12-F1
#
_cell.length_a   1.000
_cell.length_b   1.000
_cell.length_c   1.000
_cell.angle_alpha   90.00
_cell.angle_beta   90.00
_cell.angle_gamma   90.00
#
_symmetry.space_group_name_H-M   'P 1'
#
loop_
_entity.id
_entity.type
_entity.pdbx_description
1 polymer ?
#
loop_
_entity_poly.entity_id
_entity_poly.type
_entity_poly.pdbx_seq_one_letter_code
_entity_poly.pdbx_strand_id
1 'polypeptide(L)'
;MLGVILFVVILFFYSLILLELWDKIKVSNEGVFNFLNSMKEFFDKGSIRFILALGGLILGLWNFFAPDFGYIYGGPTILGALLPSIALFFAAVVLYPGIIEILNIPQEEKQKYYNFVDTYRGIAGIITLILAILHAILFKVILF
;
A
#
# COMPACT_ATOMS: atom_id res chain seq x y z
N MET A 1 -14.89 1.07 14.52
CA MET A 1 -15.38 0.08 13.51
C MET A 1 -15.26 0.58 12.08
N LEU A 2 -15.86 1.73 11.72
CA LEU A 2 -15.81 2.26 10.35
C LEU A 2 -14.38 2.58 9.87
N GLY A 3 -13.54 3.17 10.74
CA GLY A 3 -12.13 3.45 10.42
C GLY A 3 -11.33 2.21 10.02
N VAL A 4 -11.49 1.09 10.75
CA VAL A 4 -10.81 -0.18 10.45
C VAL A 4 -11.27 -0.77 9.11
N ILE A 5 -12.58 -0.79 8.86
CA ILE A 5 -13.12 -1.27 7.58
C ILE A 5 -12.59 -0.43 6.42
N LEU A 6 -12.60 0.90 6.57
CA LEU A 6 -12.08 1.81 5.57
C LEU A 6 -10.58 1.58 5.33
N PHE A 7 -9.81 1.37 6.39
CA PHE A 7 -8.36 1.12 6.31
C PHE A 7 -8.05 -0.21 5.61
N VAL A 8 -8.82 -1.27 5.89
CA VAL A 8 -8.73 -2.55 5.15
C VAL A 8 -8.99 -2.33 3.66
N VAL A 9 -10.05 -1.61 3.30
CA VAL A 9 -10.38 -1.30 1.89
C VAL A 9 -9.25 -0.53 1.22
N ILE A 10 -8.66 0.45 1.91
CA ILE A 10 -7.51 1.20 1.43
C ILE A 10 -6.32 0.26 1.18
N LEU A 11 -5.96 -0.61 2.12
CA LEU A 11 -4.86 -1.56 1.93
C LEU A 11 -5.10 -2.52 0.75
N PHE A 12 -6.33 -3.03 0.60
CA PHE A 12 -6.70 -3.83 -0.56
C PHE A 12 -6.52 -3.05 -1.87
N PHE A 13 -6.96 -1.80 -1.90
CA PHE A 13 -6.81 -0.94 -3.08
C PHE A 13 -5.33 -0.71 -3.46
N TYR A 14 -4.46 -0.38 -2.49
CA TYR A 14 -3.03 -0.20 -2.75
C TYR A 14 -2.35 -1.50 -3.19
N SER A 15 -2.72 -2.63 -2.58
CA SER A 15 -2.23 -3.94 -3.00
C SER A 15 -2.56 -4.23 -4.45
N LEU A 16 -3.82 -4.02 -4.86
CA LEU A 16 -4.25 -4.25 -6.24
C LEU A 16 -3.47 -3.38 -7.23
N ILE A 17 -3.28 -2.09 -6.92
CA ILE A 17 -2.50 -1.20 -7.80
C ILE A 17 -1.04 -1.69 -7.94
N LEU A 18 -0.39 -2.04 -6.83
CA LEU A 18 1.00 -2.49 -6.86
C LEU A 18 1.17 -3.82 -7.61
N LEU A 19 0.20 -4.72 -7.48
CA LEU A 19 0.16 -5.99 -8.23
C LEU A 19 -0.13 -5.76 -9.71
N GLU A 20 -0.99 -4.81 -10.05
CA GLU A 20 -1.31 -4.45 -11.43
C GLU A 20 -0.12 -3.80 -12.14
N LEU A 21 0.62 -2.94 -11.44
CA LEU A 21 1.87 -2.36 -11.92
C LEU A 21 3.04 -3.36 -11.95
N TRP A 22 2.78 -4.63 -11.61
CA TRP A 22 3.79 -5.70 -11.64
C TRP A 22 3.68 -6.50 -12.95
N ASP A 23 4.54 -6.15 -13.91
CA ASP A 23 4.61 -6.73 -15.27
C ASP A 23 4.87 -8.25 -15.34
N LYS A 24 5.01 -8.92 -14.20
CA LYS A 24 5.25 -10.36 -14.12
C LYS A 24 3.96 -11.19 -14.15
N ILE A 25 2.80 -10.57 -13.93
CA ILE A 25 1.51 -11.27 -13.98
C ILE A 25 1.02 -11.32 -15.43
N LYS A 26 1.02 -12.51 -16.04
CA LYS A 26 0.48 -12.73 -17.39
C LYS A 26 -0.94 -13.26 -17.30
N VAL A 27 -1.91 -12.51 -17.82
CA VAL A 27 -3.32 -12.91 -17.90
C VAL A 27 -3.64 -13.37 -19.32
N SER A 28 -4.23 -14.56 -19.46
CA SER A 28 -4.50 -15.21 -20.76
C SER A 28 -5.88 -14.89 -21.34
N ASN A 29 -6.78 -14.27 -20.57
CA ASN A 29 -8.13 -13.92 -21.02
C ASN A 29 -8.17 -12.50 -21.60
N GLU A 30 -8.55 -12.36 -22.87
CA GLU A 30 -8.56 -11.09 -23.61
C GLU A 30 -9.45 -10.01 -22.98
N GLY A 31 -10.64 -10.36 -22.50
CA GLY A 31 -11.57 -9.40 -21.89
C GLY A 31 -11.03 -8.84 -20.57
N VAL A 32 -10.43 -9.72 -19.75
CA VAL A 32 -9.78 -9.33 -18.49
C VAL A 32 -8.50 -8.54 -18.79
N PHE A 33 -7.72 -8.95 -19.77
CA PHE A 33 -6.49 -8.28 -20.16
C PHE A 33 -6.72 -6.82 -20.61
N ASN A 34 -7.75 -6.57 -21.43
CA ASN A 34 -8.07 -5.20 -21.87
C ASN A 34 -8.51 -4.29 -20.71
N PHE A 35 -9.28 -4.83 -19.76
CA PHE A 35 -9.67 -4.10 -18.56
C PHE A 35 -8.45 -3.77 -17.68
N LEU A 36 -7.59 -4.76 -17.42
CA LEU A 36 -6.39 -4.59 -16.61
C LEU A 36 -5.42 -3.58 -17.25
N ASN A 37 -5.18 -3.65 -18.56
CA ASN A 37 -4.37 -2.65 -19.28
C ASN A 37 -4.93 -1.23 -19.14
N SER A 38 -6.26 -1.05 -19.24
CA SER A 38 -6.88 0.27 -19.07
C SER A 38 -6.67 0.81 -17.64
N MET A 39 -6.78 -0.06 -16.64
CA MET A 39 -6.51 0.28 -15.24
C MET A 39 -5.04 0.61 -15.03
N LYS A 40 -4.14 -0.18 -15.62
CA LYS A 40 -2.70 0.06 -15.59
C LYS A 40 -2.33 1.41 -16.21
N GLU A 41 -2.84 1.72 -17.40
CA GLU A 41 -2.62 3.03 -18.04
C GLU A 41 -3.11 4.19 -17.19
N PHE A 42 -4.25 4.02 -16.50
CA PHE A 42 -4.73 5.01 -15.54
C PHE A 42 -3.74 5.18 -14.38
N PHE A 43 -3.31 4.08 -13.74
CA PHE A 43 -2.37 4.14 -12.63
C PHE A 43 -0.93 4.46 -13.05
N ASP A 44 -0.57 4.36 -14.32
CA ASP A 44 0.74 4.78 -14.82
C ASP A 44 0.85 6.30 -15.00
N LYS A 45 -0.24 7.05 -14.88
CA LYS A 45 -0.17 8.52 -14.84
C LYS A 45 0.58 8.97 -13.59
N GLY A 46 1.73 9.63 -13.78
CA GLY A 46 2.59 10.09 -12.67
C GLY A 46 1.87 10.96 -11.65
N SER A 47 0.93 11.82 -12.09
CA SER A 47 0.10 12.64 -11.21
C SER A 47 -0.85 11.82 -10.34
N ILE A 48 -1.43 10.75 -10.86
CA ILE A 48 -2.31 9.84 -10.12
C ILE A 48 -1.50 9.09 -9.07
N ARG A 49 -0.34 8.54 -9.46
CA ARG A 49 0.58 7.89 -8.51
C ARG A 49 1.03 8.82 -7.41
N PHE A 50 1.34 10.07 -7.74
CA PHE A 50 1.73 11.07 -6.76
C PHE A 50 0.61 11.36 -5.74
N ILE A 51 -0.62 11.60 -6.19
CA ILE A 51 -1.77 11.87 -5.31
C ILE A 51 -2.03 10.66 -4.40
N LEU A 52 -2.02 9.44 -4.96
CA LEU A 52 -2.20 8.22 -4.20
C LEU A 52 -1.04 8.00 -3.21
N ALA A 53 0.21 8.18 -3.63
CA ALA A 53 1.34 8.04 -2.73
C ALA A 53 1.29 9.06 -1.58
N LEU A 54 0.97 10.32 -1.86
CA LEU A 54 0.83 11.33 -0.81
C LEU A 54 -0.32 10.99 0.15
N GLY A 55 -1.47 10.58 -0.37
CA GLY A 55 -2.59 10.13 0.45
C GLY A 55 -2.23 8.93 1.33
N GLY A 56 -1.53 7.95 0.78
CA GLY A 56 -1.11 6.75 1.50
C GLY A 56 -0.05 7.05 2.57
N LEU A 57 0.88 7.96 2.30
CA LEU A 57 1.84 8.45 3.28
C LEU A 57 1.13 9.14 4.44
N ILE A 58 0.21 10.07 4.15
CA ILE A 58 -0.53 10.81 5.18
C ILE A 58 -1.39 9.84 6.00
N LEU A 59 -2.13 8.95 5.36
CA LEU A 59 -3.00 7.99 6.04
C LEU A 59 -2.20 6.95 6.85
N GLY A 60 -1.09 6.45 6.31
CA GLY A 60 -0.20 5.53 7.01
C GLY A 60 0.44 6.18 8.23
N LEU A 61 0.94 7.42 8.09
CA LEU A 61 1.52 8.18 9.20
C LEU A 61 0.46 8.58 10.23
N TRP A 62 -0.72 9.02 9.78
CA TRP A 62 -1.84 9.35 10.64
C TRP A 62 -2.28 8.14 11.46
N ASN A 63 -2.55 7.00 10.82
CA ASN A 63 -2.98 5.79 11.51
C ASN A 63 -1.87 5.14 12.37
N PHE A 64 -0.60 5.51 12.14
CA PHE A 64 0.51 5.15 13.02
C PHE A 64 0.46 5.94 14.34
N PHE A 65 0.17 7.25 14.30
CA PHE A 65 0.16 8.12 15.48
C PHE A 65 -1.21 8.27 16.15
N ALA A 66 -2.29 8.06 15.41
CA ALA A 66 -3.66 8.03 15.89
C ALA A 66 -4.10 6.55 15.91
N PRO A 67 -3.75 5.77 16.95
CA PRO A 67 -4.32 4.46 17.08
C PRO A 67 -5.82 4.65 17.36
N ASP A 68 -6.65 4.47 16.34
CA ASP A 68 -8.10 4.25 16.48
C ASP A 68 -8.43 3.03 17.39
N PHE A 69 -7.39 2.36 17.92
CA PHE A 69 -7.42 1.34 18.96
C PHE A 69 -7.15 1.89 20.38
N GLY A 70 -7.26 3.19 20.58
CA GLY A 70 -7.24 3.81 21.90
C GLY A 70 -8.49 3.49 22.73
N TYR A 71 -8.37 2.43 23.57
CA TYR A 71 -8.90 2.26 24.94
C TYR A 71 -9.87 1.09 25.24
N ILE A 72 -9.41 0.22 26.17
CA ILE A 72 -9.92 -0.07 27.55
C ILE A 72 -9.24 -1.39 28.05
N TYR A 73 -8.89 -2.34 27.17
CA TYR A 73 -8.50 -3.71 27.55
C TYR A 73 -7.11 -4.20 27.11
N GLY A 74 -6.14 -3.32 26.81
CA GLY A 74 -4.72 -3.71 26.72
C GLY A 74 -4.34 -4.83 25.74
N GLY A 75 -5.15 -5.10 24.71
CA GLY A 75 -4.84 -6.08 23.66
C GLY A 75 -3.68 -5.64 22.75
N PRO A 76 -3.26 -6.47 21.77
CA PRO A 76 -2.06 -6.24 20.94
C PRO A 76 -2.28 -5.09 19.92
N THR A 77 -2.44 -3.89 20.45
CA THR A 77 -2.65 -2.60 19.79
C THR A 77 -1.53 -2.27 18.80
N ILE A 78 -0.33 -2.77 19.05
CA ILE A 78 0.82 -2.60 18.16
C ILE A 78 0.60 -3.43 16.88
N LEU A 79 0.44 -4.75 16.95
CA LEU A 79 0.34 -5.56 15.72
C LEU A 79 -0.93 -5.26 14.91
N GLY A 80 -2.03 -4.93 15.59
CA GLY A 80 -3.33 -4.66 14.96
C GLY A 80 -3.37 -3.35 14.17
N ALA A 81 -2.60 -2.32 14.53
CA ALA A 81 -2.63 -1.01 13.87
C ALA A 81 -1.29 -0.63 13.21
N LEU A 82 -0.17 -0.97 13.85
CA LEU A 82 1.17 -0.60 13.41
C LEU A 82 1.54 -1.26 12.08
N LEU A 83 1.36 -2.58 11.98
CA LEU A 83 1.73 -3.34 10.77
C LEU A 83 0.95 -2.87 9.53
N PRO A 84 -0.39 -2.72 9.60
CA PRO A 84 -1.18 -2.08 8.54
C PRO A 84 -0.68 -0.69 8.14
N SER A 85 -0.39 0.18 9.12
CA SER A 85 0.08 1.56 8.87
C SER A 85 1.45 1.60 8.19
N ILE A 86 2.39 0.78 8.67
CA ILE A 86 3.72 0.63 8.06
C ILE A 86 3.60 0.07 6.64
N ALA A 87 2.72 -0.92 6.42
CA ALA A 87 2.50 -1.47 5.10
C ALA A 87 1.96 -0.42 4.12
N LEU A 88 0.97 0.38 4.54
CA LEU A 88 0.44 1.46 3.72
C LEU A 88 1.51 2.51 3.40
N PHE A 89 2.32 2.86 4.40
CA PHE A 89 3.42 3.81 4.22
C PHE A 89 4.43 3.32 3.18
N PHE A 90 4.91 2.08 3.31
CA PHE A 90 5.84 1.51 2.33
C PHE A 90 5.19 1.29 0.96
N ALA A 91 3.93 0.86 0.91
CA ALA A 91 3.18 0.73 -0.33
C ALA A 91 3.08 2.06 -1.08
N ALA A 92 2.85 3.16 -0.35
CA ALA A 92 2.81 4.50 -0.91
C ALA A 92 4.17 4.95 -1.45
N VAL A 93 5.26 4.68 -0.73
CA VAL A 93 6.64 4.96 -1.19
C VAL A 93 6.96 4.20 -2.47
N VAL A 94 6.60 2.91 -2.54
CA VAL A 94 6.83 2.06 -3.70
C VAL A 94 5.94 2.45 -4.89
N LEU A 95 4.71 2.90 -4.63
CA LEU A 95 3.75 3.30 -5.65
C LEU A 95 4.24 4.49 -6.49
N TYR A 96 4.93 5.44 -5.87
CA TYR A 96 5.51 6.60 -6.55
C TYR A 96 6.97 6.79 -6.15
N PRO A 97 7.91 6.15 -6.87
CA PRO A 97 9.32 6.28 -6.55
C PRO A 97 9.86 7.71 -6.72
N GLY A 98 9.18 8.58 -7.47
CA GLY A 98 9.53 9.99 -7.59
C GLY A 98 9.50 10.78 -6.27
N ILE A 99 8.97 10.20 -5.17
CA ILE A 99 9.11 10.76 -3.82
C ILE A 99 10.58 10.98 -3.43
N ILE A 100 11.50 10.12 -3.92
CA ILE A 100 12.92 10.24 -3.62
C ILE A 100 13.53 11.53 -4.20
N GLU A 101 12.90 12.15 -5.19
CA GLU A 101 13.39 13.40 -5.79
C GLU A 101 13.28 14.60 -4.85
N ILE A 102 12.40 14.52 -3.84
CA ILE A 102 12.28 15.53 -2.79
C ILE A 102 13.51 15.51 -1.88
N LEU A 103 14.21 14.37 -1.78
CA LEU A 103 15.39 14.22 -0.95
C LEU A 103 16.64 14.72 -1.69
N ASN A 104 17.44 15.52 -0.99
CA ASN A 104 18.72 16.01 -1.49
C ASN A 104 19.83 14.96 -1.27
N ILE A 105 19.72 13.82 -1.97
CA ILE A 105 20.69 12.72 -1.93
C ILE A 105 21.38 12.52 -3.30
N PRO A 106 22.57 11.89 -3.34
CA PRO A 106 23.28 11.64 -4.60
C PRO A 106 22.47 10.82 -5.60
N GLN A 107 22.67 11.09 -6.90
CA GLN A 107 21.95 10.41 -7.99
C GLN A 107 22.20 8.89 -8.01
N GLU A 108 23.40 8.44 -7.61
CA GLU A 108 23.71 7.02 -7.47
C GLU A 108 22.79 6.31 -6.46
N GLU A 109 22.46 6.97 -5.34
CA GLU A 109 21.55 6.43 -4.32
C GLU A 109 20.10 6.45 -4.80
N LYS A 110 19.69 7.49 -5.53
CA LYS A 110 18.38 7.54 -6.18
C LYS A 110 18.21 6.38 -7.16
N GLN A 111 19.22 6.08 -7.98
CA GLN A 111 19.17 4.97 -8.92
C GLN A 111 19.06 3.61 -8.22
N LYS A 112 19.78 3.40 -7.11
CA LYS A 112 19.64 2.18 -6.30
C LYS A 112 18.21 2.03 -5.78
N TYR A 113 17.61 3.13 -5.33
CA TYR A 113 16.22 3.14 -4.89
C TYR A 113 15.22 2.83 -6.03
N TYR A 114 15.38 3.43 -7.22
CA TYR A 114 14.54 3.11 -8.38
C TYR A 114 14.61 1.62 -8.74
N ASN A 115 15.83 1.06 -8.81
CA ASN A 115 16.04 -0.36 -9.09
C ASN A 115 15.40 -1.26 -8.02
N PHE A 116 15.48 -0.85 -6.75
CA PHE A 116 14.82 -1.56 -5.65
C PHE A 116 13.30 -1.54 -5.83
N VAL A 117 12.69 -0.37 -6.08
CA VAL A 117 11.24 -0.25 -6.26
C VAL A 117 10.73 -1.10 -7.42
N ASP A 118 11.42 -1.08 -8.56
CA ASP A 118 11.03 -1.89 -9.73
C ASP A 118 11.14 -3.39 -9.48
N THR A 119 12.14 -3.81 -8.70
CA THR A 119 12.31 -5.23 -8.35
C THR A 119 11.26 -5.72 -7.36
N TYR A 120 10.94 -4.90 -6.35
CA TYR A 120 10.18 -5.33 -5.18
C TYR A 120 8.72 -4.84 -5.15
N ARG A 121 8.25 -4.04 -6.11
CA ARG A 121 6.87 -3.51 -6.10
C ARG A 121 5.79 -4.58 -5.98
N GLY A 122 5.92 -5.68 -6.70
CA GLY A 122 4.97 -6.79 -6.63
C GLY A 122 4.97 -7.47 -5.28
N ILE A 123 6.17 -7.65 -4.69
CA ILE A 123 6.33 -8.21 -3.35
C ILE A 123 5.69 -7.28 -2.30
N ALA A 124 5.87 -5.96 -2.43
CA ALA A 124 5.17 -4.99 -1.58
C ALA A 124 3.65 -5.09 -1.73
N GLY A 125 3.13 -5.28 -2.96
CA GLY A 125 1.72 -5.55 -3.22
C GLY A 125 1.19 -6.80 -2.51
N ILE A 126 1.94 -7.91 -2.54
CA ILE A 126 1.61 -9.17 -1.83
C ILE A 126 1.62 -8.96 -0.32
N ILE A 127 2.66 -8.35 0.24
CA ILE A 127 2.77 -8.10 1.69
C ILE A 127 1.60 -7.23 2.16
N THR A 128 1.26 -6.18 1.40
CA THR A 128 0.13 -5.31 1.68
C THR A 128 -1.20 -6.08 1.67
N LEU A 129 -1.37 -7.03 0.73
CA LEU A 129 -2.55 -7.89 0.67
C LEU A 129 -2.70 -8.77 1.91
N ILE A 130 -1.61 -9.45 2.29
CA ILE A 130 -1.58 -10.35 3.44
C ILE A 130 -1.93 -9.56 4.70
N LEU A 131 -1.36 -8.36 4.86
CA LEU A 131 -1.63 -7.50 6.01
C LEU A 131 -3.06 -6.95 6.00
N ALA A 132 -3.65 -6.66 4.83
CA ALA A 132 -5.07 -6.31 4.74
C ALA A 132 -5.98 -7.44 5.24
N ILE A 133 -5.69 -8.69 4.81
CA ILE A 133 -6.43 -9.88 5.24
C ILE A 133 -6.27 -10.12 6.74
N LEU A 134 -5.03 -10.08 7.25
CA LEU A 134 -4.75 -10.26 8.68
C LEU A 134 -5.42 -9.17 9.52
N HIS A 135 -5.39 -7.91 9.06
CA HIS A 135 -6.05 -6.80 9.74
C HIS A 135 -7.57 -7.00 9.80
N ALA A 136 -8.19 -7.47 8.71
CA ALA A 136 -9.62 -7.80 8.67
C ALA A 136 -9.98 -8.97 9.60
N ILE A 137 -9.16 -10.02 9.65
CA ILE A 137 -9.36 -11.18 10.53
C ILE A 137 -9.22 -10.78 12.00
N LEU A 138 -8.15 -10.07 12.36
CA LEU A 138 -7.91 -9.61 13.73
C LEU A 138 -9.03 -8.72 14.21
N PHE A 139 -9.54 -7.83 13.36
CA PHE A 139 -10.72 -7.02 13.67
C PHE A 139 -11.94 -7.88 14.00
N LYS A 140 -12.19 -8.95 13.23
CA LYS A 140 -13.29 -9.89 13.49
C LYS A 140 -13.10 -10.66 14.80
N VAL A 141 -11.87 -11.07 15.13
CA VAL A 141 -11.57 -11.84 16.36
C VAL A 141 -11.61 -10.99 17.63
N ILE A 142 -11.34 -9.68 17.53
CA ILE A 142 -11.33 -8.78 18.70
C ILE A 142 -12.74 -8.28 19.06
N LEU A 143 -13.68 -8.27 18.11
CA LEU A 143 -15.05 -7.76 18.30
C LEU A 143 -16.09 -8.82 18.68
N PHE A 144 -15.74 -10.10 18.65
CA PHE A 144 -16.62 -11.24 18.95
C PHE A 144 -15.93 -12.20 19.91
#